data_AF-A0A9X0UE26-F1
#
_entry.id   AF-A0A9X0UE26-F1
#
_cell.length_a   1.000
_cell.length_b   1.000
_cell.length_c   1.000
_cell.angle_alpha   90.00
_cell.angle_beta   90.00
_cell.angle_gamma   90.00
#
_symmetry.space_group_name_H-M   'P 1'
#
loop_
_entity.id
_entity.type
_entity.pdbx_description
1 polymer ?
#
loop_
_entity_poly.entity_id
_entity_poly.type
_entity_poly.pdbx_seq_one_letter_code
_entity_poly.pdbx_strand_id
1 'polypeptide(L)'
;MDIGEDSDFAAGFGGPGPEDFANGAAALAAALVREAGALAAAAAALRQAGAVTPGDPQGGPLSDIRRQRPVMAAAGEAALTAALLLEAATIIGPGAPPSAAAERIATAARRAGSLPAGLVPPLRAAALALGTDDGAARIAAATIAEGLAEALGRV
;
A
#
# COMPACT_ATOMS: atom_id res chain seq x y z
N MET A 1 38.40 -42.22 -2.32
CA MET A 1 37.93 -41.45 -3.47
C MET A 1 36.75 -40.68 -2.95
N ASP A 2 37.00 -39.40 -2.71
CA ASP A 2 36.10 -38.42 -2.12
C ASP A 2 35.02 -38.08 -3.14
N ILE A 3 33.75 -38.19 -2.75
CA ILE A 3 32.60 -37.72 -3.55
C ILE A 3 31.93 -36.64 -2.70
N GLY A 4 32.65 -35.54 -2.54
CA GLY A 4 32.28 -34.37 -1.76
C GLY A 4 31.99 -33.14 -2.61
N GLU A 5 31.40 -33.30 -3.80
CA GLU A 5 31.15 -32.18 -4.74
C GLU A 5 29.71 -32.10 -5.28
N ASP A 6 28.72 -32.76 -4.65
CA ASP A 6 27.30 -32.61 -5.06
C ASP A 6 26.50 -31.63 -4.18
N SER A 7 27.03 -31.14 -3.05
CA SER A 7 26.30 -30.21 -2.17
C SER A 7 26.45 -28.73 -2.54
N ASP A 8 27.51 -28.36 -3.26
CA ASP A 8 27.76 -26.95 -3.63
C ASP A 8 27.01 -26.53 -4.90
N PHE A 9 26.57 -27.48 -5.74
CA PHE A 9 25.70 -27.18 -6.89
C PHE A 9 24.22 -27.07 -6.54
N ALA A 10 23.80 -27.50 -5.34
CA ALA A 10 22.44 -27.33 -4.83
C ALA A 10 22.19 -25.95 -4.18
N ALA A 11 23.25 -25.20 -3.88
CA ALA A 11 23.17 -23.83 -3.36
C ALA A 11 22.98 -22.76 -4.47
N GLY A 12 23.00 -23.17 -5.74
CA GLY A 12 23.03 -22.30 -6.90
C GLY A 12 21.67 -22.04 -7.55
N PHE A 13 20.67 -21.58 -6.79
CA PHE A 13 19.49 -20.79 -7.26
C PHE A 13 18.78 -20.24 -6.02
N GLY A 14 19.54 -19.58 -5.13
CA GLY A 14 19.06 -19.05 -3.86
C GLY A 14 18.11 -17.88 -4.06
N GLY A 15 16.94 -17.93 -3.42
CA GLY A 15 16.00 -16.80 -3.36
C GLY A 15 16.60 -15.56 -2.67
N PRO A 16 15.82 -14.50 -2.51
CA PRO A 16 16.30 -13.23 -1.96
C PRO A 16 17.00 -13.41 -0.61
N GLY A 17 18.17 -12.81 -0.46
CA GLY A 17 18.90 -12.73 0.79
C GLY A 17 18.32 -11.68 1.75
N PRO A 18 18.82 -11.60 2.99
CA PRO A 18 18.35 -10.63 3.98
C PRO A 18 18.45 -9.17 3.52
N GLU A 19 19.50 -8.83 2.76
CA GLU A 19 19.70 -7.51 2.18
C GLU A 19 18.63 -7.19 1.13
N ASP A 20 18.28 -8.16 0.29
CA ASP A 20 17.22 -8.02 -0.72
C ASP A 20 15.85 -7.80 -0.07
N PHE A 21 15.58 -8.41 1.10
CA PHE A 21 14.37 -8.15 1.88
C PHE A 21 14.35 -6.75 2.48
N ALA A 22 15.49 -6.22 2.95
CA ALA A 22 15.57 -4.85 3.41
C ALA A 22 15.35 -3.85 2.26
N ASN A 23 16.00 -4.07 1.12
CA ASN A 23 15.86 -3.26 -0.08
C ASN A 23 14.44 -3.36 -0.66
N GLY A 24 13.85 -4.56 -0.67
CA GLY A 24 12.47 -4.81 -1.08
C GLY A 24 11.46 -4.11 -0.18
N ALA A 25 11.64 -4.16 1.14
CA ALA A 25 10.81 -3.43 2.09
C ALA A 25 10.88 -1.91 1.85
N ALA A 26 12.08 -1.36 1.66
CA ALA A 26 12.27 0.06 1.34
C ALA A 26 11.63 0.44 0.01
N ALA A 27 11.77 -0.39 -1.03
CA ALA A 27 11.15 -0.17 -2.33
C ALA A 27 9.61 -0.20 -2.26
N LEU A 28 9.05 -1.14 -1.50
CA LEU A 28 7.61 -1.24 -1.26
C LEU A 28 7.10 -0.03 -0.46
N ALA A 29 7.78 0.36 0.61
CA ALA A 29 7.44 1.56 1.38
C ALA A 29 7.45 2.83 0.50
N ALA A 30 8.47 2.99 -0.34
CA ALA A 30 8.54 4.10 -1.29
C ALA A 30 7.39 4.07 -2.32
N ALA A 31 6.98 2.89 -2.79
CA ALA A 31 5.83 2.73 -3.67
C ALA A 31 4.51 3.11 -2.97
N LEU A 32 4.33 2.72 -1.72
CA LEU A 32 3.17 3.10 -0.90
C LEU A 32 3.09 4.62 -0.67
N VAL A 33 4.22 5.28 -0.44
CA VAL A 33 4.27 6.75 -0.32
C VAL A 33 3.84 7.43 -1.62
N ARG A 34 4.25 6.91 -2.79
CA ARG A 34 3.81 7.44 -4.09
C ARG A 34 2.31 7.27 -4.29
N GLU A 35 1.77 6.07 -4.01
CA GLU A 35 0.34 5.79 -4.11
C GLU A 35 -0.48 6.67 -3.16
N ALA A 36 -0.01 6.84 -1.93
CA ALA A 36 -0.62 7.76 -0.96
C ALA A 36 -0.64 9.21 -1.49
N GLY A 37 0.45 9.65 -2.13
CA GLY A 37 0.52 10.96 -2.78
C GLY A 37 -0.53 11.12 -3.89
N ALA A 38 -0.70 10.11 -4.74
CA ALA A 38 -1.70 10.12 -5.80
C ALA A 38 -3.14 10.19 -5.24
N LEU A 39 -3.44 9.41 -4.21
CA LEU A 39 -4.73 9.43 -3.53
C LEU A 39 -4.99 10.76 -2.80
N ALA A 40 -3.97 11.33 -2.15
CA ALA A 40 -4.09 12.63 -1.50
C ALA A 40 -4.37 13.76 -2.52
N ALA A 41 -3.72 13.71 -3.69
CA ALA A 41 -3.97 14.65 -4.79
C ALA A 41 -5.39 14.48 -5.34
N ALA A 42 -5.85 13.25 -5.57
CA ALA A 42 -7.22 12.97 -6.00
C ALA A 42 -8.25 13.47 -4.97
N ALA A 43 -8.01 13.23 -3.69
CA ALA A 43 -8.84 13.73 -2.60
C ALA A 43 -8.92 15.26 -2.57
N ALA A 44 -7.79 15.95 -2.79
CA ALA A 44 -7.76 17.40 -2.86
C ALA A 44 -8.52 17.93 -4.08
N ALA A 45 -8.35 17.31 -5.25
CA ALA A 45 -9.08 17.67 -6.46
C ALA A 45 -10.60 17.47 -6.31
N LEU A 46 -11.03 16.36 -5.71
CA LEU A 46 -12.44 16.11 -5.43
C LEU A 46 -13.02 17.12 -4.43
N ARG A 47 -12.29 17.46 -3.37
CA ARG A 47 -12.69 18.53 -2.42
C ARG A 47 -12.85 19.87 -3.11
N GLN A 48 -11.90 20.24 -3.97
CA GLN A 48 -11.98 21.48 -4.74
C GLN A 48 -13.17 21.47 -5.70
N ALA A 49 -13.38 20.37 -6.43
CA ALA A 49 -14.50 20.22 -7.35
C ALA A 49 -15.87 20.31 -6.63
N GLY A 50 -15.97 19.75 -5.43
CA GLY A 50 -17.19 19.83 -4.62
C GLY A 50 -17.26 21.05 -3.70
N ALA A 51 -16.35 22.01 -3.75
CA ALA A 51 -16.41 23.27 -2.98
C ALA A 51 -17.42 24.27 -3.59
N VAL A 52 -18.57 23.77 -4.01
CA VAL A 52 -19.68 24.53 -4.61
C VAL A 52 -20.74 24.79 -3.53
N THR A 53 -21.32 25.99 -3.52
CA THR A 53 -22.41 26.32 -2.60
C THR A 53 -23.67 25.54 -3.00
N PRO A 54 -24.28 24.75 -2.10
CA PRO A 54 -25.50 24.03 -2.40
C PRO A 54 -26.63 24.98 -2.83
N GLY A 55 -27.32 24.65 -3.92
CA GLY A 55 -28.39 25.48 -4.47
C GLY A 55 -27.92 26.67 -5.33
N ASP A 56 -26.61 26.85 -5.53
CA ASP A 56 -26.10 27.87 -6.45
C ASP A 56 -26.52 27.55 -7.91
N PRO A 57 -27.30 28.43 -8.57
CA PRO A 57 -27.70 28.24 -9.96
C PRO A 57 -26.53 28.29 -10.96
N GLN A 58 -25.39 28.86 -10.59
CA GLN A 58 -24.16 28.88 -11.40
C GLN A 58 -23.19 27.74 -11.04
N GLY A 59 -23.45 27.00 -9.96
CA GLY A 59 -22.57 25.96 -9.43
C GLY A 59 -22.55 24.64 -10.22
N GLY A 60 -23.25 24.57 -11.35
CA GLY A 60 -23.30 23.38 -12.20
C GLY A 60 -23.88 22.14 -11.48
N PRO A 61 -23.57 20.92 -11.96
CA PRO A 61 -24.18 19.69 -11.42
C PRO A 61 -23.90 19.42 -9.94
N LEU A 62 -22.81 19.97 -9.38
CA LEU A 62 -22.42 19.75 -7.98
C LEU A 62 -23.06 20.73 -7.00
N SER A 63 -23.87 21.70 -7.46
CA SER A 63 -24.72 22.48 -6.56
C SER A 63 -25.94 21.69 -6.05
N ASP A 64 -26.29 20.56 -6.67
CA ASP A 64 -27.22 19.58 -6.09
C ASP A 64 -26.51 18.78 -5.00
N ILE A 65 -26.94 18.99 -3.74
CA ILE A 65 -26.37 18.32 -2.55
C ILE A 65 -26.34 16.79 -2.68
N ARG A 66 -27.29 16.19 -3.41
CA ARG A 66 -27.36 14.74 -3.61
C ARG A 66 -26.21 14.24 -4.49
N ARG A 67 -25.71 15.08 -5.39
CA ARG A 67 -24.56 14.81 -6.28
C ARG A 67 -23.24 15.21 -5.61
N GLN A 68 -23.25 16.27 -4.80
CA GLN A 68 -22.09 16.72 -4.03
C GLN A 68 -21.66 15.71 -2.95
N ARG A 69 -22.63 15.12 -2.24
CA ARG A 69 -22.39 14.16 -1.16
C ARG A 69 -21.47 12.98 -1.54
N PRO A 70 -21.73 12.21 -2.61
CA PRO A 70 -20.85 11.10 -2.98
C PRO A 70 -19.45 11.57 -3.39
N VAL A 71 -19.30 12.76 -3.99
CA VAL A 71 -17.98 13.33 -4.31
C VAL A 71 -17.19 13.65 -3.05
N MET A 72 -17.83 14.24 -2.03
CA MET A 72 -17.20 14.52 -0.74
C MET A 72 -16.86 13.24 0.03
N ALA A 73 -17.73 12.22 -0.04
CA ALA A 73 -17.46 10.90 0.54
C ALA A 73 -16.22 10.25 -0.10
N ALA A 74 -16.16 10.21 -1.44
CA ALA A 74 -15.01 9.69 -2.17
C ALA A 74 -13.71 10.45 -1.85
N ALA A 75 -13.80 11.77 -1.68
CA ALA A 75 -12.65 12.57 -1.27
C ALA A 75 -12.16 12.22 0.15
N GLY A 76 -13.08 11.92 1.07
CA GLY A 76 -12.77 11.46 2.41
C GLY A 76 -12.11 10.07 2.40
N GLU A 77 -12.68 9.13 1.64
CA GLU A 77 -12.16 7.76 1.50
C GLU A 77 -10.76 7.73 0.88
N ALA A 78 -10.52 8.55 -0.15
CA ALA A 78 -9.20 8.68 -0.76
C ALA A 78 -8.17 9.27 0.22
N ALA A 79 -8.55 10.29 1.00
CA ALA A 79 -7.66 10.88 2.02
C ALA A 79 -7.36 9.90 3.16
N LEU A 80 -8.37 9.14 3.61
CA LEU A 80 -8.23 8.12 4.65
C LEU A 80 -7.29 6.99 4.20
N THR A 81 -7.52 6.49 2.98
CA THR A 81 -6.66 5.46 2.39
C THR A 81 -5.23 5.97 2.24
N ALA A 82 -5.03 7.20 1.76
CA ALA A 82 -3.70 7.81 1.67
C ALA A 82 -2.98 7.84 3.04
N ALA A 83 -3.67 8.27 4.11
CA ALA A 83 -3.10 8.31 5.45
C ALA A 83 -2.70 6.91 5.95
N LEU A 84 -3.55 5.91 5.73
CA LEU A 84 -3.27 4.51 6.09
C LEU A 84 -2.11 3.92 5.30
N LEU A 85 -1.94 4.28 4.03
CA LEU A 85 -0.80 3.84 3.22
C LEU A 85 0.51 4.47 3.69
N LEU A 86 0.51 5.73 4.13
CA LEU A 86 1.66 6.36 4.75
C LEU A 86 2.04 5.65 6.06
N GLU A 87 1.06 5.33 6.91
CA GLU A 87 1.31 4.58 8.14
C GLU A 87 1.84 3.18 7.83
N ALA A 88 1.26 2.46 6.87
CA ALA A 88 1.77 1.17 6.40
C ALA A 88 3.22 1.26 5.90
N ALA A 89 3.57 2.30 5.13
CA ALA A 89 4.93 2.51 4.66
C ALA A 89 5.94 2.68 5.82
N THR A 90 5.53 3.31 6.93
CA THR A 90 6.38 3.42 8.13
C THR A 90 6.48 2.12 8.93
N ILE A 91 5.45 1.28 8.89
CA ILE A 91 5.39 0.00 9.62
C ILE A 91 6.23 -1.07 8.90
N ILE A 92 6.26 -1.02 7.57
CA ILE A 92 7.06 -1.91 6.72
C ILE A 92 8.53 -1.49 6.83
N GLY A 93 9.17 -1.97 7.89
CA GLY A 93 10.60 -1.81 8.15
C GLY A 93 11.36 -3.12 8.00
N PRO A 94 12.69 -3.05 7.87
CA PRO A 94 13.53 -4.26 7.78
C PRO A 94 13.41 -5.10 9.06
N GLY A 95 13.25 -6.41 8.90
CA GLY A 95 13.35 -7.40 9.98
C GLY A 95 12.08 -7.71 10.77
N ALA A 96 10.94 -7.06 10.50
CA ALA A 96 9.67 -7.44 11.13
C ALA A 96 8.96 -8.53 10.31
N PRO A 97 8.37 -9.57 10.96
CA PRO A 97 7.58 -10.56 10.23
C PRO A 97 6.31 -9.90 9.65
N PRO A 98 5.86 -10.31 8.44
CA PRO A 98 4.67 -9.74 7.79
C PRO A 98 3.41 -9.77 8.66
N SER A 99 3.23 -10.81 9.49
CA SER A 99 2.09 -10.91 10.42
C SER A 99 2.06 -9.79 11.46
N ALA A 100 3.19 -9.48 12.10
CA ALA A 100 3.27 -8.41 13.09
C ALA A 100 3.12 -7.01 12.45
N ALA A 101 3.57 -6.84 11.21
CA ALA A 101 3.30 -5.63 10.44
C ALA A 101 1.80 -5.52 10.09
N ALA A 102 1.18 -6.59 9.63
CA ALA A 102 -0.24 -6.65 9.29
C ALA A 102 -1.13 -6.33 10.50
N GLU A 103 -0.83 -6.84 11.70
CA GLU A 103 -1.59 -6.53 12.92
C GLU A 103 -1.53 -5.04 13.29
N ARG A 104 -0.35 -4.42 13.16
CA ARG A 104 -0.17 -2.98 13.39
C ARG A 104 -0.97 -2.16 12.37
N ILE A 105 -0.89 -2.53 11.08
CA ILE A 105 -1.67 -1.89 10.00
C ILE A 105 -3.18 -2.07 10.22
N ALA A 106 -3.62 -3.27 10.59
CA ALA A 106 -5.03 -3.55 10.86
C ALA A 106 -5.54 -2.75 12.06
N THR A 107 -4.70 -2.58 13.08
CA THR A 107 -5.02 -1.75 14.25
C THR A 107 -5.17 -0.27 13.88
N ALA A 108 -4.27 0.25 13.03
CA ALA A 108 -4.38 1.60 12.48
C ALA A 108 -5.67 1.78 11.66
N ALA A 109 -5.96 0.84 10.75
CA ALA A 109 -7.17 0.85 9.94
C ALA A 109 -8.44 0.89 10.80
N ARG A 110 -8.53 0.01 11.81
CA ARG A 110 -9.68 -0.03 12.73
C ARG A 110 -9.82 1.25 13.56
N ARG A 111 -8.71 1.82 14.05
CA ARG A 111 -8.72 3.10 14.76
C ARG A 111 -9.25 4.24 13.88
N ALA A 112 -8.96 4.17 12.58
CA ALA A 112 -9.41 5.11 11.57
C ALA A 112 -10.83 4.82 11.03
N GLY A 113 -11.51 3.78 11.55
CA GLY A 113 -12.86 3.39 11.14
C GLY A 113 -12.93 2.65 9.80
N SER A 114 -11.81 2.13 9.29
CA SER A 114 -11.71 1.39 8.04
C SER A 114 -11.52 -0.12 8.27
N LEU A 115 -11.93 -0.92 7.30
CA LEU A 115 -11.68 -2.36 7.29
C LEU A 115 -10.24 -2.64 6.83
N PRO A 116 -9.45 -3.46 7.56
CA PRO A 116 -8.08 -3.80 7.17
C PRO A 116 -7.96 -4.35 5.74
N ALA A 117 -8.92 -5.20 5.34
CA ALA A 117 -8.99 -5.78 3.99
C ALA A 117 -9.08 -4.73 2.87
N GLY A 118 -9.55 -3.51 3.16
CA GLY A 118 -9.60 -2.40 2.21
C GLY A 118 -8.21 -1.92 1.74
N LEU A 119 -7.15 -2.26 2.47
CA LEU A 119 -5.77 -1.91 2.12
C LEU A 119 -5.10 -2.94 1.19
N VAL A 120 -5.72 -4.10 0.95
CA VAL A 120 -5.15 -5.15 0.11
C VAL A 120 -4.97 -4.69 -1.35
N PRO A 121 -5.98 -4.08 -2.02
CA PRO A 121 -5.78 -3.60 -3.39
C PRO A 121 -4.63 -2.59 -3.56
N PRO A 122 -4.51 -1.51 -2.76
CA PRO A 122 -3.39 -0.58 -2.92
C PRO A 122 -2.03 -1.18 -2.54
N LEU A 123 -1.96 -2.14 -1.61
CA LEU A 123 -0.72 -2.88 -1.32
C LEU A 123 -0.24 -3.68 -2.54
N ARG A 124 -1.16 -4.39 -3.21
CA ARG A 124 -0.84 -5.13 -4.44
C ARG A 124 -0.46 -4.20 -5.59
N ALA A 125 -1.15 -3.07 -5.73
CA ALA A 125 -0.79 -2.06 -6.73
C ALA A 125 0.63 -1.51 -6.51
N ALA A 126 0.99 -1.19 -5.26
CA ALA A 126 2.33 -0.72 -4.91
C ALA A 126 3.42 -1.76 -5.22
N ALA A 127 3.15 -3.04 -4.97
CA ALA A 127 4.07 -4.14 -5.28
C ALA A 127 4.31 -4.35 -6.79
N LEU A 128 3.39 -3.93 -7.65
CA LEU A 128 3.54 -3.98 -9.11
C LEU A 128 4.26 -2.77 -9.69
N ALA A 129 4.31 -1.66 -8.96
CA ALA A 129 4.85 -0.36 -9.41
C ALA A 129 6.17 0.03 -8.70
N LEU A 130 7.01 -0.98 -8.40
CA LEU A 130 8.29 -0.79 -7.74
C LEU A 130 9.27 -0.02 -8.65
N GLY A 131 10.05 0.88 -8.05
CA GLY A 131 11.02 1.72 -8.76
C GLY A 131 12.45 1.17 -8.76
N THR A 132 12.65 -0.09 -8.35
CA THR A 132 13.96 -0.74 -8.30
C THR A 132 14.20 -1.58 -9.55
N ASP A 133 15.42 -1.57 -10.07
CA ASP A 133 15.88 -2.43 -11.16
C ASP A 133 16.37 -3.80 -10.67
N ASP A 134 16.71 -3.93 -9.39
CA ASP A 134 17.12 -5.20 -8.76
C ASP A 134 15.96 -6.21 -8.73
N GLY A 135 16.17 -7.36 -9.39
CA GLY A 135 15.20 -8.45 -9.45
C GLY A 135 14.99 -9.14 -8.10
N ALA A 136 16.04 -9.28 -7.28
CA ALA A 136 15.93 -9.93 -5.97
C ALA A 136 15.11 -9.08 -5.00
N ALA A 137 15.37 -7.77 -4.95
CA ALA A 137 14.54 -6.82 -4.20
C ALA A 137 13.08 -6.77 -4.68
N ARG A 138 12.81 -6.92 -6.00
CA ARG A 138 11.43 -7.00 -6.51
C ARG A 138 10.70 -8.24 -6.03
N ILE A 139 11.35 -9.40 -6.08
CA ILE A 139 10.79 -10.65 -5.57
C ILE A 139 10.52 -10.50 -4.06
N ALA A 140 11.50 -9.99 -3.30
CA ALA A 140 11.35 -9.80 -1.87
C ALA A 140 10.19 -8.84 -1.52
N ALA A 141 10.07 -7.71 -2.23
CA ALA A 141 8.97 -6.77 -2.06
C ALA A 141 7.60 -7.40 -2.37
N ALA A 142 7.51 -8.20 -3.45
CA ALA A 142 6.29 -8.93 -3.78
C ALA A 142 5.93 -9.99 -2.71
N THR A 143 6.93 -10.70 -2.18
CA THR A 143 6.75 -11.65 -1.07
C THR A 143 6.24 -10.96 0.20
N ILE A 144 6.80 -9.80 0.56
CA ILE A 144 6.33 -9.00 1.69
C ILE A 144 4.88 -8.55 1.47
N ALA A 145 4.58 -8.01 0.27
CA ALA A 145 3.25 -7.50 -0.05
C ALA A 145 2.18 -8.60 -0.03
N GLU A 146 2.47 -9.80 -0.56
CA GLU A 146 1.51 -10.91 -0.51
C GLU A 146 1.33 -11.42 0.91
N GLY A 147 2.41 -11.56 1.70
CA GLY A 147 2.31 -11.94 3.11
C GLY A 147 1.47 -10.95 3.94
N LEU A 148 1.58 -9.65 3.66
CA LEU A 148 0.73 -8.62 4.26
C LEU A 148 -0.73 -8.74 3.78
N ALA A 149 -0.94 -8.93 2.48
CA ALA A 149 -2.27 -9.03 1.89
C ALA A 149 -3.05 -10.23 2.43
N GLU A 150 -2.41 -11.39 2.52
CA GLU A 150 -2.99 -12.59 3.12
C GLU A 150 -3.33 -12.39 4.58
N ALA A 151 -2.42 -11.80 5.35
CA ALA A 151 -2.65 -11.54 6.77
C ALA A 151 -3.82 -10.57 6.96
N LEU A 152 -3.83 -9.43 6.25
CA LEU A 152 -4.90 -8.44 6.32
C LEU A 152 -6.26 -8.95 5.83
N GLY A 153 -6.29 -9.91 4.91
CA GLY A 153 -7.53 -10.56 4.47
C GLY A 153 -8.15 -11.49 5.52
N ARG A 154 -7.42 -11.83 6.59
CA ARG A 154 -7.86 -12.72 7.68
C ARG A 154 -8.25 -11.97 8.97
N VAL A 155 -7.92 -10.67 9.10
CA VAL A 155 -8.17 -9.85 10.31
C VAL A 155 -9.30 -8.85 10.10
#